data_AF-A0A523FC71-F1
#
_entry.id   AF-A0A523FC71-F1
#
_cell.length_a   1.000
_cell.length_b   1.000
_cell.length_c   1.000
_cell.angle_alpha   90.00
_cell.angle_beta   90.00
_cell.angle_gamma   90.00
#
_symmetry.space_group_name_H-M   'P 1'
#
loop_
_entity.id
_entity.type
_entity.pdbx_description
1 polymer ?
#
loop_
_entity_poly.entity_id
_entity_poly.type
_entity_poly.pdbx_seq_one_letter_code
_entity_poly.pdbx_strand_id
1 'polypeptide(L)' 'MSVRMSMRRLTRLTNAFSKKLDNLKAAGALHFAHYNLCRIHGSLRITPAMAAGVTDRLWGIDDIV' A
#
# COMPACT_ATOMS: atom_id res chain seq x y z
N MET A 1 0.74 -1.12 10.29
CA MET A 1 1.21 -2.49 9.94
C MET A 1 2.39 -2.35 9.01
N SER A 2 3.49 -3.07 9.26
CA SER A 2 4.73 -2.95 8.48
C SER A 2 4.62 -3.66 7.13
N VAL A 3 5.19 -3.06 6.08
CA VAL A 3 5.27 -3.57 4.69
C VAL A 3 5.65 -5.05 4.64
N ARG A 4 6.60 -5.47 5.49
CA ARG A 4 7.10 -6.85 5.55
C ARG A 4 6.06 -7.89 5.95
N MET A 5 5.12 -7.54 6.84
CA MET A 5 4.08 -8.48 7.31
C MET A 5 2.89 -8.54 6.36
N SER A 6 2.58 -7.41 5.71
CA SER A 6 1.43 -7.33 4.80
C SER A 6 1.73 -7.83 3.38
N MET A 7 3.00 -7.93 3.00
CA MET A 7 3.41 -8.32 1.64
C MET A 7 4.13 -9.67 1.64
N ARG A 8 3.43 -10.72 1.20
CA ARG A 8 4.02 -12.07 1.07
C ARG A 8 5.19 -12.12 0.09
N ARG A 9 5.29 -11.18 -0.86
CA ARG A 9 6.45 -11.05 -1.78
C ARG A 9 7.80 -10.91 -1.09
N LEU A 10 7.82 -10.41 0.15
CA LEU A 10 9.03 -10.23 0.96
C LEU A 10 9.33 -11.45 1.86
N THR A 11 8.47 -12.46 1.85
CA THR A 11 8.66 -13.70 2.60
C THR A 11 9.30 -14.78 1.70
N ARG A 12 10.08 -15.67 2.31
CA ARG A 12 10.75 -16.78 1.59
C ARG A 12 9.78 -17.96 1.40
N LEU A 13 10.02 -18.79 0.37
CA LEU A 13 9.27 -20.02 0.09
C LEU A 13 7.75 -19.80 -0.05
N THR A 14 7.34 -18.85 -0.89
CA THR A 14 5.94 -18.58 -1.17
C THR A 14 5.69 -18.36 -2.66
N ASN A 15 4.51 -18.75 -3.13
CA ASN A 15 4.06 -18.57 -4.51
C ASN A 15 3.91 -17.10 -4.91
N ALA A 16 3.92 -16.17 -3.95
CA ALA A 16 3.91 -14.73 -4.23
C ALA A 16 5.27 -14.22 -4.76
N PHE A 17 6.34 -15.00 -4.66
CA PHE A 17 7.67 -14.59 -5.11
C PHE A 17 7.76 -14.39 -6.63
N SER A 18 8.52 -13.38 -7.06
CA SER A 18 8.83 -13.16 -8.47
C SER A 18 10.27 -12.66 -8.62
N LYS A 19 10.99 -13.18 -9.63
CA LYS A 19 12.36 -12.75 -9.93
C LYS A 19 12.43 -11.41 -10.66
N LYS A 20 11.35 -10.99 -11.34
CA LYS A 20 11.30 -9.70 -12.05
C LYS A 20 11.19 -8.57 -11.04
N LEU A 21 12.16 -7.65 -11.07
CA LEU A 21 12.19 -6.50 -10.16
C LEU A 21 10.94 -5.61 -10.34
N ASP A 22 10.44 -5.47 -11.57
CA ASP A 22 9.27 -4.63 -11.86
C ASP A 22 8.01 -5.09 -11.13
N ASN A 23 7.84 -6.41 -10.98
CA ASN A 23 6.71 -6.97 -10.21
C ASN A 23 6.81 -6.64 -8.72
N LEU A 24 8.03 -6.58 -8.16
CA LEU A 24 8.25 -6.18 -6.78
C LEU A 24 7.97 -4.69 -6.61
N LYS A 25 8.45 -3.85 -7.55
CA LYS A 25 8.17 -2.41 -7.57
C LYS A 25 6.66 -2.13 -7.64
N ALA A 26 5.95 -2.77 -8.58
CA ALA A 26 4.51 -2.61 -8.75
C ALA A 26 3.75 -3.02 -7.47
N ALA A 27 4.08 -4.17 -6.88
CA ALA A 27 3.44 -4.61 -5.63
C ALA A 27 3.73 -3.68 -4.46
N GLY A 28 4.95 -3.14 -4.37
CA GLY A 28 5.31 -2.14 -3.36
C GLY A 28 4.51 -0.85 -3.54
N ALA A 29 4.49 -0.32 -4.76
CA ALA A 29 3.73 0.88 -5.10
C ALA A 29 2.24 0.73 -4.76
N LEU A 30 1.62 -0.40 -5.14
CA LEU A 30 0.22 -0.69 -4.82
C LEU A 30 -0.03 -0.75 -3.30
N HIS A 31 0.86 -1.38 -2.55
CA HIS A 31 0.74 -1.46 -1.10
C HIS A 31 0.83 -0.06 -0.44
N PHE A 32 1.79 0.75 -0.86
CA PHE A 32 1.95 2.11 -0.33
C PHE A 32 0.79 3.02 -0.72
N ALA A 33 0.32 2.95 -1.97
CA ALA A 33 -0.82 3.72 -2.44
C ALA A 33 -2.07 3.39 -1.62
N HIS A 34 -2.42 2.10 -1.49
CA HIS A 34 -3.59 1.68 -0.73
C HIS A 34 -3.48 2.07 0.77
N TYR A 35 -2.31 1.89 1.39
CA TYR A 35 -2.13 2.20 2.81
C TYR A 35 -2.24 3.71 3.10
N ASN A 36 -1.69 4.56 2.23
CA ASN A 36 -1.65 6.00 2.47
C ASN A 36 -2.91 6.73 1.98
N LEU A 37 -3.52 6.29 0.88
CA LEU A 37 -4.58 7.02 0.18
C LEU A 37 -5.99 6.47 0.43
N CYS A 38 -6.14 5.14 0.57
CA CYS A 38 -7.46 4.51 0.75
C CYS A 38 -7.76 4.11 2.20
N ARG A 39 -6.74 3.65 2.93
CA ARG A 39 -6.95 3.09 4.27
C ARG A 39 -7.03 4.19 5.33
N ILE A 40 -8.18 4.30 5.97
CA ILE A 40 -8.35 5.16 7.15
C ILE A 40 -7.52 4.59 8.31
N HIS A 41 -6.68 5.43 8.89
CA HIS A 41 -5.84 5.04 10.01
C HIS A 41 -6.64 5.12 11.31
N GLY A 42 -6.71 4.04 12.08
CA GLY A 42 -7.59 3.95 13.26
C GLY A 42 -7.44 5.11 14.26
N SER A 43 -6.19 5.47 14.61
CA SER A 43 -5.93 6.59 15.53
C SER A 43 -6.13 7.98 14.92
N LEU A 44 -5.85 8.15 13.62
CA LEU A 44 -5.96 9.46 12.96
C LEU A 44 -7.40 9.73 12.52
N ARG A 45 -8.21 8.68 12.34
CA ARG A 45 -9.57 8.69 11.76
C ARG A 45 -9.66 9.25 10.33
N ILE A 46 -8.53 9.60 9.74
CA ILE A 46 -8.33 10.00 8.35
C ILE A 46 -7.22 9.16 7.73
N THR A 47 -7.02 9.26 6.41
CA THR A 47 -5.90 8.55 5.76
C THR A 47 -4.57 9.26 6.05
N PRO A 48 -3.45 8.53 6.05
CA PRO A 48 -2.13 9.13 6.23
C PRO A 48 -1.83 10.26 5.22
N ALA A 49 -2.25 10.11 3.97
CA ALA A 49 -2.05 11.12 2.94
C ALA A 49 -2.87 12.39 3.20
N MET A 50 -4.09 12.27 3.74
CA MET A 50 -4.89 13.42 4.18
C MET A 50 -4.26 14.11 5.39
N ALA A 51 -3.78 13.34 6.37
CA ALA A 51 -3.09 13.90 7.53
C ALA A 51 -1.79 14.66 7.15
N ALA A 52 -1.14 14.22 6.08
CA ALA A 52 0.05 14.86 5.53
C ALA A 52 -0.25 16.00 4.55
N GLY A 53 -1.52 16.31 4.26
CA GLY A 53 -1.91 17.37 3.32
C GLY A 53 -1.60 17.07 1.85
N VAL A 54 -1.43 15.79 1.49
CA VAL A 54 -1.15 15.37 0.11
C VAL A 54 -2.43 15.31 -0.74
N THR A 55 -3.57 15.04 -0.11
CA THR A 55 -4.89 14.97 -0.75
C THR A 55 -5.97 15.38 0.25
N ASP A 56 -7.00 16.06 -0.22
CA ASP A 56 -8.12 16.49 0.62
C ASP A 56 -9.32 15.53 0.54
N ARG A 57 -9.24 14.53 -0.35
CA ARG A 57 -10.28 13.50 -0.53
C ARG A 57 -9.77 12.11 -0.22
N LEU A 58 -10.69 11.24 0.19
CA LEU A 58 -10.47 9.79 0.32
C LEU A 58 -10.39 9.16 -1.07
N TRP A 59 -9.39 8.32 -1.32
CA TRP A 59 -9.27 7.58 -2.58
C TRP A 59 -9.97 6.23 -2.47
N GLY A 60 -10.64 5.82 -3.55
CA GLY A 60 -11.18 4.48 -3.75
C GLY A 60 -10.16 3.53 -4.39
N ILE A 61 -10.53 2.26 -4.55
CA ILE A 61 -9.69 1.28 -5.25
C ILE A 61 -9.56 1.64 -6.74
N ASP A 62 -10.63 2.15 -7.35
CA ASP A 62 -10.63 2.62 -8.75
C ASP A 62 -9.66 3.77 -9.00
N ASP A 63 -9.27 4.55 -7.99
CA ASP A 63 -8.28 5.63 -8.18
C ASP A 63 -6.83 5.10 -8.29
N ILE A 64 -6.59 3.82 -8.01
CA ILE A 64 -5.25 3.21 -7.98
C ILE A 64 -5.03 2.20 -9.12
N VAL A 65 -6.10 1.77 -9.81
CA VAL A 65 -6.08 0.76 -10.89
C VAL A 65 -6.21 1.39 -12.27
#